data_AF-A0A101JCS6-F1
#
_entry.id   AF-A0A101JCS6-F1
#
_cell.length_a   1.000
_cell.length_b   1.000
_cell.length_c   1.000
_cell.angle_alpha   90.00
_cell.angle_beta   90.00
_cell.angle_gamma   90.00
#
_symmetry.space_group_name_H-M   'P 1'
#
loop_
_entity.id
_entity.type
_entity.pdbx_description
1 polymer ?
#
loop_
_entity_poly.entity_id
_entity_poly.type
_entity_poly.pdbx_seq_one_letter_code
_entity_poly.pdbx_strand_id
1 'polypeptide(L)'
;MFVNGRRGGPSAGGDPREATGENRNRRQNGQNLGRHEAGSDDERDAAAASTRSDHPRSPSPWRISLSTAARGLRLALTAVLALVLSYTAVGAAPVAAATSSPIAGLTLINDVSRRPVLGVSPILDGTVVDLTRLANRHLSIRADLVDGATAGSLRFTLTGAKGTSWTRTESVAPYFLCNDYVDCPLLATADTYTLTVQAYTGTNATAATLGTASTIRFTISATAVASTAIDVLFVGNSLIGTATASTGQDTPRVLQSMAAATGRTVTVTEVIHFGNTLAQTWNAGEVAAAVNGTKKYDYVVLQEYSSLVATDLPAASSTLVGTYAPAVAKVLKPAGKVVLFKNWATVDPAPFPSRAAYVAALDKNYATLAARLTLPGIVAPVSDTFEPLIAANGTSYLIVADGKHPHGRAIYLNAATLYGILFRTSPRPVPNLYVDSDTTTAPALRDAAATAIGY
;
A
#
# COMPACT_ATOMS: atom_id res chain seq x y z
N MET A 1 49.87 38.35 -31.65
CA MET A 1 51.18 38.05 -31.04
C MET A 1 51.29 36.53 -30.96
N PHE A 2 52.26 35.97 -31.72
CA PHE A 2 52.76 34.57 -31.79
C PHE A 2 51.74 33.42 -31.95
N VAL A 3 51.53 32.74 -33.10
CA VAL A 3 52.39 32.08 -34.13
C VAL A 3 52.79 30.62 -33.79
N ASN A 4 52.15 29.70 -34.54
CA ASN A 4 52.60 28.47 -35.22
C ASN A 4 53.59 27.46 -34.61
N GLY A 5 53.31 26.19 -34.91
CA GLY A 5 54.28 25.26 -35.52
C GLY A 5 54.08 23.78 -35.15
N ARG A 6 53.37 22.99 -35.97
CA ARG A 6 53.90 22.02 -36.98
C ARG A 6 54.41 20.70 -36.38
N ARG A 7 53.74 19.56 -36.65
CA ARG A 7 53.80 18.65 -37.82
C ARG A 7 54.88 17.56 -37.69
N GLY A 8 54.48 16.31 -37.94
CA GLY A 8 55.37 15.21 -38.31
C GLY A 8 54.61 13.87 -38.30
N GLY A 9 54.20 13.40 -39.47
CA GLY A 9 53.44 12.17 -39.68
C GLY A 9 54.32 10.91 -39.84
N PRO A 10 53.89 9.90 -40.64
CA PRO A 10 53.78 8.52 -40.17
C PRO A 10 54.73 7.54 -40.88
N SER A 11 54.82 6.31 -40.38
CA SER A 11 55.43 5.18 -41.10
C SER A 11 54.62 3.90 -40.88
N ALA A 12 54.46 3.18 -41.98
CA ALA A 12 53.64 2.00 -42.18
C ALA A 12 54.36 0.68 -41.88
N GLY A 13 53.58 -0.40 -41.83
CA GLY A 13 53.95 -1.69 -42.44
C GLY A 13 54.16 -2.86 -41.50
N GLY A 14 53.39 -3.94 -41.71
CA GLY A 14 53.75 -5.30 -41.28
C GLY A 14 52.60 -6.18 -40.81
N ASP A 15 51.92 -6.85 -41.75
CA ASP A 15 51.01 -7.98 -41.55
C ASP A 15 51.81 -9.32 -41.65
N PRO A 16 51.19 -10.52 -41.60
CA PRO A 16 50.78 -11.33 -40.45
C PRO A 16 51.61 -12.62 -40.27
N ARG A 17 51.47 -13.31 -39.12
CA ARG A 17 51.71 -14.77 -39.03
C ARG A 17 50.74 -15.49 -38.10
N GLU A 18 50.22 -16.58 -38.64
CA GLU A 18 49.45 -17.66 -38.02
C GLU A 18 50.14 -18.26 -36.79
N ALA A 19 49.34 -18.65 -35.80
CA ALA A 19 49.59 -19.85 -35.01
C ALA A 19 48.27 -20.42 -34.49
N THR A 20 47.98 -21.62 -34.99
CA THR A 20 46.95 -22.56 -34.60
C THR A 20 47.17 -23.07 -33.16
N GLY A 21 46.08 -23.38 -32.46
CA GLY A 21 46.12 -23.95 -31.12
C GLY A 21 44.77 -24.52 -30.69
N GLU A 22 44.48 -25.74 -31.14
CA GLU A 22 43.42 -26.61 -30.64
C GLU A 22 43.48 -26.74 -29.10
N ASN A 23 42.32 -26.70 -28.43
CA ASN A 23 42.12 -27.63 -27.33
C ASN A 23 40.65 -28.06 -27.23
N ARG A 24 40.42 -29.33 -27.56
CA ARG A 24 39.18 -30.07 -27.34
C ARG A 24 39.16 -30.51 -25.88
N ASN A 25 38.02 -30.42 -25.21
CA ASN A 25 37.67 -31.51 -24.32
C ASN A 25 36.18 -31.85 -24.34
N ARG A 26 35.95 -33.12 -24.69
CA ARG A 26 34.71 -33.88 -24.67
C ARG A 26 34.23 -34.05 -23.23
N ARG A 27 32.91 -34.06 -23.02
CA ARG A 27 32.21 -35.22 -22.45
C ARG A 27 30.73 -35.21 -22.84
N GLN A 28 30.36 -36.26 -23.56
CA GLN A 28 29.01 -36.68 -23.88
C GLN A 28 28.42 -37.48 -22.72
N ASN A 29 27.10 -37.42 -22.55
CA ASN A 29 26.16 -38.49 -22.21
C ASN A 29 24.78 -37.81 -22.16
N GLY A 30 23.71 -38.30 -22.75
CA GLY A 30 23.39 -39.52 -23.48
C GLY A 30 21.88 -39.48 -23.67
N GLN A 31 21.43 -39.72 -24.91
CA GLN A 31 20.01 -39.77 -25.28
C GLN A 31 19.30 -40.92 -24.56
N ASN A 32 18.00 -40.77 -24.30
CA ASN A 32 17.10 -41.90 -24.43
C ASN A 32 15.72 -41.46 -24.94
N LEU A 33 15.40 -41.92 -26.14
CA LEU A 33 14.07 -41.90 -26.75
C LEU A 33 13.41 -43.23 -26.46
N GLY A 34 12.13 -43.21 -26.06
CA GLY A 34 11.31 -44.40 -25.89
C GLY A 34 9.84 -44.03 -26.05
N ARG A 35 9.25 -44.52 -27.13
CA ARG A 35 7.87 -44.34 -27.60
C ARG A 35 7.13 -45.65 -27.33
N HIS A 36 5.89 -45.62 -26.82
CA HIS A 36 4.80 -46.60 -26.99
C HIS A 36 3.57 -46.00 -26.27
N GLU A 37 2.53 -45.59 -26.98
CA GLU A 37 1.37 -46.36 -27.49
C GLU A 37 0.19 -46.45 -26.51
N ALA A 38 -0.98 -46.44 -27.14
CA ALA A 38 -2.32 -46.19 -26.63
C ALA A 38 -2.92 -47.32 -25.78
N GLY A 39 -3.99 -47.00 -25.05
CA GLY A 39 -4.88 -48.00 -24.43
C GLY A 39 -5.91 -47.35 -23.53
N SER A 40 -7.17 -47.44 -23.94
CA SER A 40 -8.37 -46.97 -23.26
C SER A 40 -8.92 -47.99 -22.27
N ASP A 41 -9.88 -47.50 -21.47
CA ASP A 41 -11.02 -48.21 -20.85
C ASP A 41 -10.86 -49.02 -19.55
N ASP A 42 -12.00 -48.99 -18.85
CA ASP A 42 -12.51 -49.85 -17.77
C ASP A 42 -12.19 -49.54 -16.29
N GLU A 43 -13.03 -48.67 -15.74
CA GLU A 43 -14.12 -49.05 -14.83
C GLU A 43 -14.06 -50.43 -14.12
N ARG A 44 -14.07 -50.37 -12.77
CA ARG A 44 -14.80 -51.23 -11.80
C ARG A 44 -14.00 -51.99 -10.73
N ASP A 45 -14.67 -51.99 -9.57
CA ASP A 45 -14.62 -52.92 -8.44
C ASP A 45 -13.57 -52.74 -7.33
N ALA A 46 -14.02 -52.07 -6.26
CA ALA A 46 -13.74 -52.50 -4.90
C ALA A 46 -14.97 -52.24 -4.00
N ALA A 47 -15.82 -53.26 -3.87
CA ALA A 47 -16.88 -53.34 -2.87
C ALA A 47 -16.48 -54.36 -1.80
N ALA A 48 -16.41 -53.93 -0.54
CA ALA A 48 -16.57 -54.82 0.62
C ALA A 48 -16.98 -54.04 1.88
N ALA A 49 -18.23 -54.30 2.29
CA ALA A 49 -18.72 -54.47 3.65
C ALA A 49 -18.49 -53.39 4.73
N SER A 50 -19.60 -52.80 5.22
CA SER A 50 -19.89 -52.77 6.67
C SER A 50 -21.34 -52.34 6.93
N THR A 51 -21.87 -52.89 8.01
CA THR A 51 -23.25 -53.11 8.42
C THR A 51 -23.95 -51.93 9.12
N ARG A 52 -25.28 -51.92 8.90
CA ARG A 52 -26.43 -51.40 9.67
C ARG A 52 -26.28 -50.87 11.11
N SER A 53 -26.98 -49.75 11.31
CA SER A 53 -27.90 -49.34 12.40
C SER A 53 -27.43 -49.25 13.85
N ASP A 54 -27.52 -48.04 14.45
CA ASP A 54 -28.47 -47.79 15.54
C ASP A 54 -28.61 -46.30 15.92
N HIS A 55 -29.81 -45.97 16.43
CA HIS A 55 -30.32 -44.64 16.81
C HIS A 55 -29.55 -43.95 17.97
N PRO A 56 -29.53 -42.60 18.02
CA PRO A 56 -29.08 -41.86 19.20
C PRO A 56 -30.21 -41.63 20.22
N ARG A 57 -29.89 -41.88 21.49
CA ARG A 57 -30.69 -41.60 22.68
C ARG A 57 -30.60 -40.12 23.09
N SER A 58 -31.72 -39.57 23.57
CA SER A 58 -31.84 -38.27 24.25
C SER A 58 -30.94 -38.15 25.50
N PRO A 59 -30.51 -36.92 25.85
CA PRO A 59 -30.18 -36.57 27.21
C PRO A 59 -31.26 -35.71 27.89
N SER A 60 -31.46 -36.01 29.17
CA SER A 60 -32.43 -35.43 30.11
C SER A 60 -31.97 -34.07 30.68
N PRO A 61 -32.88 -33.26 31.24
CA PRO A 61 -32.59 -31.92 31.75
C PRO A 61 -32.14 -31.89 33.21
N TRP A 62 -31.19 -31.00 33.52
CA TRP A 62 -30.79 -30.65 34.88
C TRP A 62 -31.86 -29.77 35.56
N ARG A 63 -32.36 -30.25 36.70
CA ARG A 63 -33.22 -29.50 37.63
C ARG A 63 -32.34 -28.87 38.72
N ILE A 64 -32.49 -27.56 38.92
CA ILE A 64 -32.03 -26.87 40.13
C ILE A 64 -33.29 -26.50 40.94
N SER A 65 -33.36 -27.01 42.17
CA SER A 65 -34.39 -26.68 43.16
C SER A 65 -34.16 -25.29 43.75
N LEU A 66 -35.20 -24.46 43.78
CA LEU A 66 -35.29 -23.28 44.63
C LEU A 66 -36.28 -23.60 45.76
N SER A 67 -35.76 -23.63 46.99
CA SER A 67 -36.54 -23.78 48.21
C SER A 67 -37.27 -22.49 48.55
N THR A 68 -38.57 -22.62 48.79
CA THR A 68 -39.50 -21.62 49.29
C THR A 68 -39.14 -21.10 50.68
N ALA A 69 -39.09 -19.78 50.84
CA ALA A 69 -39.30 -19.13 52.13
C ALA A 69 -40.19 -17.89 51.97
N ALA A 70 -41.26 -17.88 52.77
CA ALA A 70 -42.06 -16.74 53.23
C ALA A 70 -42.94 -15.98 52.22
N ARG A 71 -44.20 -16.44 52.18
CA ARG A 71 -45.39 -15.63 51.94
C ARG A 71 -45.53 -14.57 53.04
N GLY A 72 -45.85 -13.33 52.68
CA GLY A 72 -46.30 -12.31 53.63
C GLY A 72 -46.78 -11.05 52.93
N LEU A 73 -48.08 -10.78 53.06
CA LEU A 73 -48.76 -9.51 52.79
C LEU A 73 -49.13 -9.16 51.32
N ARG A 74 -50.31 -9.66 50.93
CA ARG A 74 -51.23 -8.97 50.01
C ARG A 74 -51.88 -7.77 50.73
N LEU A 75 -52.25 -6.75 49.96
CA LEU A 75 -53.13 -5.61 50.26
C LEU A 75 -52.51 -4.39 50.96
N ALA A 76 -51.86 -3.54 50.15
CA ALA A 76 -52.08 -2.09 50.19
C ALA A 76 -52.14 -1.59 48.75
N LEU A 77 -53.36 -1.65 48.21
CA LEU A 77 -53.76 -1.20 46.89
C LEU A 77 -53.63 0.33 46.80
N THR A 78 -53.11 0.83 45.68
CA THR A 78 -53.53 2.11 45.05
C THR A 78 -53.54 3.38 45.92
N ALA A 79 -52.38 3.92 46.31
CA ALA A 79 -52.30 5.33 46.79
C ALA A 79 -50.89 5.98 46.82
N VAL A 80 -49.89 5.52 46.06
CA VAL A 80 -48.55 6.16 46.04
C VAL A 80 -48.05 6.50 44.62
N LEU A 81 -48.89 6.30 43.59
CA LEU A 81 -48.56 6.62 42.19
C LEU A 81 -49.03 8.03 41.75
N ALA A 82 -49.18 8.98 42.67
CA ALA A 82 -49.72 10.31 42.35
C ALA A 82 -49.10 11.47 43.13
N LEU A 83 -47.90 11.32 43.71
CA LEU A 83 -47.25 12.42 44.42
C LEU A 83 -45.71 12.45 44.28
N VAL A 84 -45.19 12.23 43.07
CA VAL A 84 -43.88 12.77 42.65
C VAL A 84 -44.02 13.23 41.20
N LEU A 85 -44.89 14.22 40.99
CA LEU A 85 -45.19 14.82 39.68
C LEU A 85 -45.01 16.33 39.80
N SER A 86 -43.83 16.76 40.23
CA SER A 86 -43.39 18.18 40.23
C SER A 86 -41.88 18.27 40.51
N TYR A 87 -41.05 17.61 39.71
CA TYR A 87 -39.71 18.13 39.47
C TYR A 87 -39.65 18.51 38.01
N THR A 88 -39.57 19.81 37.80
CA THR A 88 -39.38 20.47 36.52
C THR A 88 -38.21 19.81 35.80
N ALA A 89 -38.54 19.02 34.77
CA ALA A 89 -37.60 18.70 33.71
C ALA A 89 -37.30 20.03 33.00
N VAL A 90 -36.28 20.74 33.48
CA VAL A 90 -35.55 21.70 32.65
C VAL A 90 -35.11 20.88 31.45
N GLY A 91 -35.66 21.21 30.28
CA GLY A 91 -35.44 20.46 29.06
C GLY A 91 -33.94 20.29 28.81
N ALA A 92 -33.45 19.07 29.05
CA ALA A 92 -32.26 18.62 28.36
C ALA A 92 -32.67 18.56 26.89
N ALA A 93 -32.28 19.60 26.13
CA ALA A 93 -32.30 19.54 24.69
C ALA A 93 -31.68 18.20 24.27
N PRO A 94 -32.25 17.50 23.27
CA PRO A 94 -31.62 16.29 22.77
C PRO A 94 -30.17 16.65 22.42
N VAL A 95 -29.21 16.03 23.11
CA VAL A 95 -27.81 16.12 22.72
C VAL A 95 -27.77 15.53 21.32
N ALA A 96 -27.73 16.39 20.30
CA ALA A 96 -27.61 15.97 18.93
C ALA A 96 -26.39 15.03 18.88
N ALA A 97 -26.63 13.76 18.52
CA ALA A 97 -25.55 12.82 18.31
C ALA A 97 -24.57 13.48 17.35
N ALA A 98 -23.34 13.74 17.81
CA ALA A 98 -22.31 14.36 16.98
C ALA A 98 -22.12 13.45 15.77
N THR A 99 -22.62 13.88 14.63
CA THR A 99 -22.53 13.11 13.40
C THR A 99 -21.06 13.07 12.99
N SER A 100 -20.54 11.86 12.78
CA SER A 100 -19.16 11.65 12.34
C SER A 100 -18.89 12.45 11.06
N SER A 101 -17.66 12.96 10.92
CA SER A 101 -17.23 13.66 9.70
C SER A 101 -17.44 12.77 8.47
N PRO A 102 -18.00 13.30 7.36
CA PRO A 102 -18.12 12.56 6.10
C PRO A 102 -16.81 12.57 5.30
N ILE A 103 -15.78 13.28 5.78
CA ILE A 103 -14.45 13.30 5.18
C ILE A 103 -13.66 12.11 5.73
N ALA A 104 -13.30 11.16 4.86
CA ALA A 104 -12.48 10.00 5.18
C ALA A 104 -10.99 10.33 5.24
N GLY A 105 -10.52 11.31 4.48
CA GLY A 105 -9.11 11.64 4.43
C GLY A 105 -8.79 12.94 3.70
N LEU A 106 -7.57 13.43 3.94
CA LEU A 106 -7.00 14.59 3.27
C LEU A 106 -5.70 14.15 2.59
N THR A 107 -5.64 14.29 1.28
CA THR A 107 -4.57 13.75 0.44
C THR A 107 -3.78 14.88 -0.18
N LEU A 108 -2.46 14.92 0.03
CA LEU A 108 -1.57 15.81 -0.72
C LEU A 108 -1.47 15.30 -2.15
N ILE A 109 -1.78 16.17 -3.12
CA ILE A 109 -1.77 15.87 -4.54
C ILE A 109 -0.66 16.68 -5.20
N ASN A 110 0.07 16.04 -6.11
CA ASN A 110 0.90 16.72 -7.08
C ASN A 110 0.00 17.09 -8.27
N ASP A 111 -0.25 18.39 -8.48
CA ASP A 111 -1.25 18.86 -9.45
C ASP A 111 -0.84 18.61 -10.90
N VAL A 112 0.45 18.48 -11.20
CA VAL A 112 0.92 18.13 -12.55
C VAL A 112 0.59 16.67 -12.87
N SER A 113 0.92 15.76 -11.97
CA SER A 113 0.68 14.31 -12.18
C SER A 113 -0.74 13.88 -11.82
N ARG A 114 -1.48 14.72 -11.10
CA ARG A 114 -2.79 14.43 -10.46
C ARG A 114 -2.74 13.19 -9.57
N ARG A 115 -1.55 12.85 -9.05
CA ARG A 115 -1.34 11.70 -8.17
C ARG A 115 -1.14 12.15 -6.73
N PRO A 116 -1.58 11.32 -5.76
CA PRO A 116 -1.15 11.48 -4.38
C PRO A 116 0.37 11.48 -4.25
N VAL A 117 0.89 12.40 -3.44
CA VAL A 117 2.30 12.38 -3.01
C VAL A 117 2.46 11.33 -1.92
N LEU A 118 2.84 10.12 -2.32
CA LEU A 118 2.91 8.98 -1.40
C LEU A 118 4.08 9.13 -0.41
N GLY A 119 3.92 8.50 0.76
CA GLY A 119 4.80 8.72 1.92
C GLY A 119 4.39 9.91 2.78
N VAL A 120 3.92 11.00 2.15
CA VAL A 120 3.30 12.14 2.85
C VAL A 120 1.81 11.88 3.07
N SER A 121 1.08 11.49 2.03
CA SER A 121 -0.36 11.19 2.10
C SER A 121 -0.69 9.89 2.88
N PRO A 122 -1.88 9.79 3.50
CA PRO A 122 -2.77 10.91 3.81
C PRO A 122 -2.10 11.89 4.79
N ILE A 123 -2.47 13.17 4.71
CA ILE A 123 -2.05 14.20 5.65
C ILE A 123 -2.87 14.02 6.94
N LEU A 124 -2.16 13.72 8.02
CA LEU A 124 -2.70 13.59 9.37
C LEU A 124 -2.28 14.78 10.23
N ASP A 125 -2.92 14.94 11.39
CA ASP A 125 -2.49 15.92 12.39
C ASP A 125 -1.00 15.69 12.76
N GLY A 126 -0.22 16.78 12.80
CA GLY A 126 1.23 16.77 13.00
C GLY A 126 2.07 16.38 11.76
N THR A 127 1.46 16.14 10.59
CA THR A 127 2.23 15.81 9.37
C THR A 127 3.18 16.94 8.99
N VAL A 128 4.39 16.59 8.56
CA VAL A 128 5.35 17.56 8.02
C VAL A 128 5.60 17.29 6.54
N VAL A 129 5.37 18.30 5.71
CA VAL A 129 5.63 18.32 4.27
C VAL A 129 6.99 18.98 4.03
N ASP A 130 7.97 18.20 3.60
CA ASP A 130 9.34 18.64 3.36
C ASP A 130 9.50 19.13 1.91
N LEU A 131 9.50 20.45 1.71
CA LEU A 131 9.62 21.05 0.37
C LEU A 131 11.01 20.86 -0.26
N THR A 132 12.02 20.42 0.50
CA THR A 132 13.35 20.12 -0.06
C THR A 132 13.35 18.80 -0.83
N ARG A 133 12.33 17.96 -0.64
CA ARG A 133 12.20 16.62 -1.25
C ARG A 133 11.15 16.54 -2.35
N LEU A 134 10.40 17.62 -2.56
CA LEU A 134 9.36 17.75 -3.58
C LEU A 134 9.86 18.69 -4.66
N ALA A 135 10.29 18.13 -5.80
CA ALA A 135 10.99 18.87 -6.85
C ALA A 135 10.15 20.00 -7.46
N ASN A 136 8.83 19.81 -7.60
CA ASN A 136 8.04 20.68 -8.46
C ASN A 136 7.01 21.55 -7.72
N ARG A 137 6.83 21.42 -6.40
CA ARG A 137 5.95 22.26 -5.52
C ARG A 137 4.53 22.58 -6.02
N HIS A 138 4.08 21.93 -7.08
CA HIS A 138 2.72 22.00 -7.63
C HIS A 138 1.81 21.15 -6.75
N LEU A 139 1.34 21.73 -5.66
CA LEU A 139 0.66 21.01 -4.59
C LEU A 139 -0.75 21.55 -4.35
N SER A 140 -1.68 20.62 -4.15
CA SER A 140 -3.02 20.87 -3.63
C SER A 140 -3.39 19.77 -2.62
N ILE A 141 -4.49 19.98 -1.91
CA ILE A 141 -5.05 18.99 -1.00
C ILE A 141 -6.42 18.60 -1.52
N ARG A 142 -6.62 17.29 -1.72
CA ARG A 142 -7.92 16.70 -2.04
C ARG A 142 -8.56 16.15 -0.77
N ALA A 143 -9.85 16.42 -0.58
CA ALA A 143 -10.63 15.75 0.45
C ALA A 143 -11.35 14.53 -0.14
N ASP A 144 -11.16 13.39 0.51
CA ASP A 144 -11.79 12.12 0.16
C ASP A 144 -12.99 11.89 1.08
N LEU A 145 -14.15 11.54 0.52
CA LEU A 145 -15.35 11.23 1.30
C LEU A 145 -15.34 9.77 1.77
N VAL A 146 -16.07 9.50 2.85
CA VAL A 146 -16.36 8.12 3.28
C VAL A 146 -17.12 7.38 2.17
N ASP A 147 -16.82 6.09 1.98
CA ASP A 147 -17.47 5.26 0.97
C ASP A 147 -19.00 5.37 1.03
N GLY A 148 -19.62 5.66 -0.13
CA GLY A 148 -21.06 5.85 -0.27
C GLY A 148 -21.59 7.23 0.16
N ALA A 149 -20.76 8.09 0.75
CA ALA A 149 -21.14 9.47 1.04
C ALA A 149 -21.11 10.34 -0.22
N THR A 150 -22.04 11.28 -0.30
CA THR A 150 -22.07 12.32 -1.34
C THR A 150 -22.18 13.69 -0.67
N ALA A 151 -21.54 14.69 -1.26
CA ALA A 151 -21.62 16.08 -0.80
C ALA A 151 -21.99 16.98 -1.98
N GLY A 152 -22.82 17.98 -1.75
CA GLY A 152 -23.08 19.02 -2.75
C GLY A 152 -21.89 19.96 -2.89
N SER A 153 -21.12 20.17 -1.81
CA SER A 153 -19.88 20.93 -1.82
C SER A 153 -19.06 20.72 -0.54
N LEU A 154 -17.77 21.04 -0.62
CA LEU A 154 -16.86 21.11 0.52
C LEU A 154 -16.30 22.53 0.66
N ARG A 155 -16.35 23.09 1.87
CA ARG A 155 -15.65 24.33 2.21
C ARG A 155 -14.34 24.02 2.93
N PHE A 156 -13.25 24.44 2.33
CA PHE A 156 -11.91 24.37 2.89
C PHE A 156 -11.55 25.73 3.50
N THR A 157 -10.97 25.71 4.70
CA THR A 157 -10.37 26.88 5.35
C THR A 157 -8.96 26.49 5.80
N LEU A 158 -7.94 27.10 5.18
CA LEU A 158 -6.53 26.90 5.49
C LEU A 158 -5.99 28.16 6.16
N THR A 159 -5.52 28.05 7.40
CA THR A 159 -4.98 29.17 8.16
C THR A 159 -3.55 28.87 8.61
N GLY A 160 -2.60 29.70 8.19
CA GLY A 160 -1.19 29.65 8.60
C GLY A 160 -0.97 30.37 9.93
N ALA A 161 -0.01 29.89 10.71
CA ALA A 161 0.36 30.50 12.01
C ALA A 161 0.88 31.93 11.87
N LYS A 162 1.35 32.32 10.67
CA LYS A 162 1.75 33.71 10.35
C LYS A 162 0.57 34.63 10.04
N GLY A 163 -0.67 34.17 10.22
CA GLY A 163 -1.89 34.96 10.02
C GLY A 163 -2.45 34.94 8.59
N THR A 164 -1.82 34.21 7.67
CA THR A 164 -2.38 34.01 6.33
C THR A 164 -3.58 33.07 6.40
N SER A 165 -4.70 33.42 5.77
CA SER A 165 -5.87 32.53 5.69
C SER A 165 -6.41 32.47 4.27
N TRP A 166 -6.86 31.29 3.87
CA TRP A 166 -7.45 31.02 2.57
C TRP A 166 -8.70 30.16 2.75
N THR A 167 -9.79 30.56 2.08
CA THR A 167 -11.04 29.81 2.10
C THR A 167 -11.50 29.57 0.69
N ARG A 168 -11.84 28.32 0.36
CA ARG A 168 -12.42 27.93 -0.93
C ARG A 168 -13.62 27.03 -0.67
N THR A 169 -14.64 27.16 -1.53
CA THR A 169 -15.70 26.15 -1.62
C THR A 169 -15.59 25.45 -2.96
N GLU A 170 -15.54 24.11 -2.95
CA GLU A 170 -15.52 23.27 -4.13
C GLU A 170 -16.84 22.50 -4.22
N SER A 171 -17.53 22.62 -5.36
CA SER A 171 -18.86 22.01 -5.56
C SER A 171 -18.84 20.85 -6.54
N VAL A 172 -17.69 20.58 -7.17
CA VAL A 172 -17.53 19.50 -8.14
C VAL A 172 -16.50 18.51 -7.61
N ALA A 173 -16.87 17.23 -7.57
CA ALA A 173 -15.93 16.17 -7.27
C ALA A 173 -14.96 15.95 -8.45
N PRO A 174 -13.66 15.71 -8.21
CA PRO A 174 -13.03 15.55 -6.90
C PRO A 174 -12.82 16.90 -6.19
N TYR A 175 -12.91 16.92 -4.87
CA TYR A 175 -12.91 18.19 -4.12
C TYR A 175 -11.50 18.64 -3.72
N PHE A 176 -11.01 19.75 -4.28
CA PHE A 176 -9.68 20.30 -4.04
C PHE A 176 -9.69 21.65 -3.32
N LEU A 177 -8.68 21.86 -2.47
CA LEU A 177 -8.44 23.09 -1.74
C LEU A 177 -8.17 24.32 -2.64
N CYS A 178 -7.50 24.15 -3.76
CA CYS A 178 -6.98 25.26 -4.57
C CYS A 178 -7.33 25.20 -6.08
N ASN A 179 -8.21 24.27 -6.48
CA ASN A 179 -8.64 23.92 -7.85
C ASN A 179 -7.95 22.67 -8.42
N ASP A 180 -8.51 22.15 -9.51
CA ASP A 180 -8.02 20.99 -10.26
C ASP A 180 -6.73 21.26 -11.07
N TYR A 181 -6.42 22.52 -11.35
CA TYR A 181 -5.33 22.91 -12.27
C TYR A 181 -4.48 24.07 -11.76
N VAL A 182 -4.66 24.46 -10.49
CA VAL A 182 -3.97 25.63 -9.93
C VAL A 182 -3.32 25.23 -8.62
N ASP A 183 -2.01 25.42 -8.57
CA ASP A 183 -1.22 25.22 -7.37
C ASP A 183 -1.80 26.01 -6.22
N CYS A 184 -1.74 25.43 -5.02
CA CYS A 184 -2.11 26.15 -3.82
C CYS A 184 -0.94 27.00 -3.35
N PRO A 185 -0.97 28.35 -3.50
CA PRO A 185 0.22 29.18 -3.24
C PRO A 185 0.68 29.10 -1.78
N LEU A 186 -0.27 28.86 -0.87
CA LEU A 186 0.05 28.66 0.55
C LEU A 186 0.83 27.38 0.79
N LEU A 187 0.66 26.35 -0.03
CA LEU A 187 1.41 25.11 0.13
C LEU A 187 2.88 25.21 -0.33
N ALA A 188 3.24 26.31 -0.99
CA ALA A 188 4.62 26.61 -1.37
C ALA A 188 5.41 27.36 -0.28
N THR A 189 4.74 27.80 0.79
CA THR A 189 5.34 28.64 1.84
C THR A 189 5.51 27.85 3.12
N ALA A 190 6.69 27.96 3.75
CA ALA A 190 6.93 27.31 5.03
C ALA A 190 6.14 28.01 6.14
N ASP A 191 5.24 27.26 6.78
CA ASP A 191 4.44 27.67 7.93
C ASP A 191 3.84 26.42 8.60
N THR A 192 3.23 26.61 9.77
CA THR A 192 2.29 25.64 10.34
C THR A 192 0.88 26.04 9.96
N TYR A 193 0.14 25.13 9.36
CA TYR A 193 -1.20 25.35 8.86
C TYR A 193 -2.22 24.53 9.65
N THR A 194 -3.38 25.15 9.92
CA THR A 194 -4.60 24.46 10.31
C THR A 194 -5.51 24.41 9.09
N LEU A 195 -5.86 23.20 8.63
CA LEU A 195 -6.86 22.99 7.58
C LEU A 195 -8.14 22.46 8.20
N THR A 196 -9.25 23.16 7.96
CA THR A 196 -10.60 22.72 8.31
C THR A 196 -11.42 22.50 7.04
N VAL A 197 -12.08 21.34 6.93
CA VAL A 197 -12.94 20.98 5.81
C VAL A 197 -14.34 20.65 6.32
N GLN A 198 -15.33 21.41 5.87
CA GLN A 198 -16.74 21.21 6.19
C GLN A 198 -17.50 20.81 4.93
N ALA A 199 -18.23 19.69 4.99
CA ALA A 199 -19.10 19.23 3.92
C ALA A 199 -20.52 19.82 4.06
N TYR A 200 -21.18 20.03 2.93
CA TYR A 200 -22.54 20.55 2.82
C TYR A 200 -23.38 19.71 1.86
N THR A 201 -24.68 19.62 2.12
CA THR A 201 -25.63 18.94 1.22
C THR A 201 -25.85 19.71 -0.08
N GLY A 202 -25.81 21.04 -0.03
CA GLY A 202 -25.98 21.92 -1.19
C GLY A 202 -24.65 22.27 -1.87
N THR A 203 -24.73 22.84 -3.07
CA THR A 203 -23.59 23.45 -3.76
C THR A 203 -23.20 24.78 -3.11
N ASN A 204 -21.99 25.26 -3.35
CA ASN A 204 -21.50 26.56 -2.84
C ASN A 204 -21.61 26.74 -1.32
N ALA A 205 -21.48 25.64 -0.58
CA ALA A 205 -21.60 25.58 0.88
C ALA A 205 -22.93 26.17 1.38
N THR A 206 -23.99 25.90 0.61
CA THR A 206 -25.38 26.17 0.99
C THR A 206 -26.01 24.95 1.63
N ALA A 207 -27.21 25.14 2.20
CA ALA A 207 -27.96 24.11 2.92
C ALA A 207 -27.23 23.56 4.17
N ALA A 208 -27.69 22.41 4.67
CA ALA A 208 -27.22 21.84 5.93
C ALA A 208 -25.79 21.30 5.82
N THR A 209 -25.03 21.40 6.92
CA THR A 209 -23.73 20.75 7.06
C THR A 209 -23.90 19.23 7.13
N LEU A 210 -23.05 18.52 6.41
CA LEU A 210 -22.91 17.07 6.50
C LEU A 210 -21.85 16.74 7.55
N GLY A 211 -22.30 16.21 8.69
CA GLY A 211 -21.40 15.81 9.78
C GLY A 211 -20.61 16.96 10.41
N THR A 212 -19.69 16.58 11.28
CA THR A 212 -18.68 17.47 11.86
C THR A 212 -17.57 17.80 10.85
N ALA A 213 -16.97 18.99 10.96
CA ALA A 213 -15.82 19.35 10.15
C ALA A 213 -14.60 18.48 10.48
N SER A 214 -13.80 18.17 9.46
CA SER A 214 -12.47 17.57 9.64
C SER A 214 -11.43 18.67 9.81
N THR A 215 -10.65 18.64 10.89
CA THR A 215 -9.60 19.61 11.16
C THR A 215 -8.27 18.90 11.41
N ILE A 216 -7.23 19.31 10.69
CA ILE A 216 -5.85 18.86 10.89
C ILE A 216 -4.90 20.05 11.03
N ARG A 217 -3.82 19.88 11.77
CA ARG A 217 -2.66 20.76 11.78
C ARG A 217 -1.49 20.07 11.12
N PHE A 218 -0.80 20.74 10.21
CA PHE A 218 0.37 20.20 9.54
C PHE A 218 1.38 21.31 9.29
N THR A 219 2.64 20.95 9.09
CA THR A 219 3.72 21.91 8.85
C THR A 219 4.26 21.74 7.45
N ILE A 220 4.49 22.85 6.76
CA ILE A 220 5.28 22.90 5.54
C ILE A 220 6.66 23.40 5.93
N SER A 221 7.66 22.58 5.66
CA SER A 221 9.05 22.87 6.00
C SER A 221 9.84 23.24 4.75
N ALA A 222 10.57 24.34 4.84
CA ALA A 222 11.60 24.70 3.84
C ALA A 222 12.95 24.02 4.12
N THR A 223 13.08 23.31 5.24
CA THR A 223 14.28 22.56 5.63
C THR A 223 14.00 21.06 5.66
N ALA A 224 15.05 20.27 5.45
CA ALA A 224 14.96 18.82 5.48
C ALA A 224 14.58 18.31 6.87
N VAL A 225 13.57 17.42 6.95
CA VAL A 225 12.98 17.00 8.24
C VAL A 225 12.72 15.49 8.38
N ALA A 226 12.76 14.71 7.30
CA ALA A 226 12.50 13.27 7.40
C ALA A 226 13.73 12.44 7.78
N SER A 227 13.49 11.38 8.55
CA SER A 227 14.53 10.50 9.10
C SER A 227 15.46 9.95 8.01
N THR A 228 16.75 9.89 8.33
CA THR A 228 17.74 9.19 7.52
C THR A 228 17.84 7.71 7.90
N ALA A 229 17.24 7.27 9.00
CA ALA A 229 17.22 5.88 9.45
C ALA A 229 15.80 5.40 9.72
N ILE A 230 15.41 4.26 9.16
CA ILE A 230 14.09 3.66 9.35
C ILE A 230 14.17 2.15 9.62
N ASP A 231 13.25 1.63 10.41
CA ASP A 231 13.04 0.20 10.65
C ASP A 231 11.82 -0.27 9.87
N VAL A 232 11.99 -1.32 9.04
CA VAL A 232 10.92 -1.83 8.17
C VAL A 232 10.77 -3.33 8.36
N LEU A 233 9.54 -3.77 8.59
CA LEU A 233 9.15 -5.18 8.54
C LEU A 233 8.54 -5.49 7.18
N PHE A 234 9.07 -6.47 6.47
CA PHE A 234 8.48 -7.04 5.26
C PHE A 234 7.84 -8.37 5.57
N VAL A 235 6.56 -8.53 5.24
CA VAL A 235 5.87 -9.82 5.26
C VAL A 235 5.28 -10.09 3.89
N GLY A 236 5.58 -11.25 3.32
CA GLY A 236 5.06 -11.62 2.01
C GLY A 236 5.64 -12.92 1.49
N ASN A 237 5.78 -13.02 0.18
CA ASN A 237 6.19 -14.22 -0.52
C ASN A 237 7.21 -13.92 -1.64
N SER A 238 7.30 -14.83 -2.60
CA SER A 238 8.27 -14.79 -3.68
C SER A 238 8.17 -13.54 -4.56
N LEU A 239 7.05 -12.81 -4.60
CA LEU A 239 6.97 -11.57 -5.41
C LEU A 239 7.85 -10.43 -4.86
N ILE A 240 8.12 -10.42 -3.55
CA ILE A 240 9.06 -9.46 -2.94
C ILE A 240 10.42 -10.09 -2.61
N GLY A 241 10.47 -11.42 -2.41
CA GLY A 241 11.68 -12.17 -2.06
C GLY A 241 12.46 -12.78 -3.22
N THR A 242 11.94 -12.78 -4.46
CA THR A 242 12.73 -13.22 -5.61
C THR A 242 13.95 -12.33 -5.75
N ALA A 243 15.13 -12.95 -5.82
CA ALA A 243 16.40 -12.27 -5.93
C ALA A 243 16.82 -12.07 -7.40
N THR A 244 17.53 -10.98 -7.67
CA THR A 244 18.12 -10.77 -9.00
C THR A 244 19.21 -11.80 -9.27
N ALA A 245 19.32 -12.25 -10.52
CA ALA A 245 20.42 -13.14 -10.92
C ALA A 245 21.79 -12.45 -10.89
N SER A 246 21.83 -11.12 -11.05
CA SER A 246 23.09 -10.36 -11.13
C SER A 246 23.71 -10.06 -9.77
N THR A 247 22.91 -9.84 -8.73
CA THR A 247 23.42 -9.46 -7.39
C THR A 247 22.98 -10.40 -6.27
N GLY A 248 22.03 -11.30 -6.52
CA GLY A 248 21.42 -12.12 -5.46
C GLY A 248 20.59 -11.30 -4.47
N GLN A 249 20.29 -10.03 -4.78
CA GLN A 249 19.47 -9.16 -3.93
C GLN A 249 18.00 -9.24 -4.34
N ASP A 250 17.11 -9.33 -3.35
CA ASP A 250 15.67 -9.20 -3.53
C ASP A 250 15.20 -7.74 -3.35
N THR A 251 13.89 -7.49 -3.37
CA THR A 251 13.36 -6.13 -3.28
C THR A 251 13.79 -5.40 -1.98
N PRO A 252 13.65 -5.99 -0.77
CA PRO A 252 14.17 -5.39 0.45
C PRO A 252 15.67 -5.06 0.39
N ARG A 253 16.52 -5.96 -0.13
CA ARG A 253 17.99 -5.73 -0.20
C ARG A 253 18.38 -4.65 -1.22
N VAL A 254 17.67 -4.55 -2.33
CA VAL A 254 17.88 -3.45 -3.29
C VAL A 254 17.46 -2.12 -2.67
N LEU A 255 16.35 -2.07 -1.92
CA LEU A 255 15.97 -0.90 -1.13
C LEU A 255 17.07 -0.50 -0.13
N GLN A 256 17.69 -1.45 0.57
CA GLN A 256 18.83 -1.15 1.45
C GLN A 256 20.00 -0.52 0.71
N SER A 257 20.29 -1.03 -0.49
CA SER A 257 21.37 -0.51 -1.33
C SER A 257 21.07 0.91 -1.82
N MET A 258 19.82 1.21 -2.20
CA MET A 258 19.39 2.57 -2.57
C MET A 258 19.48 3.54 -1.38
N ALA A 259 19.10 3.10 -0.18
CA ALA A 259 19.24 3.88 1.04
C ALA A 259 20.72 4.21 1.30
N ALA A 260 21.59 3.19 1.31
CA ALA A 260 23.02 3.36 1.57
C ALA A 260 23.69 4.30 0.54
N ALA A 261 23.36 4.14 -0.74
CA ALA A 261 23.89 4.97 -1.83
C ALA A 261 23.52 6.45 -1.72
N THR A 262 22.53 6.79 -0.89
CA THR A 262 22.05 8.17 -0.68
C THR A 262 22.26 8.65 0.76
N GLY A 263 23.13 8.00 1.53
CA GLY A 263 23.45 8.38 2.91
C GLY A 263 22.31 8.11 3.91
N ARG A 264 21.43 7.15 3.60
CA ARG A 264 20.31 6.72 4.44
C ARG A 264 20.53 5.29 4.92
N THR A 265 19.78 4.89 5.94
CA THR A 265 19.81 3.57 6.54
C THR A 265 18.39 3.01 6.61
N VAL A 266 18.25 1.75 6.23
CA VAL A 266 17.02 0.98 6.43
C VAL A 266 17.39 -0.35 7.09
N THR A 267 16.86 -0.58 8.28
CA THR A 267 16.97 -1.87 8.97
C THR A 267 15.77 -2.71 8.57
N VAL A 268 16.03 -3.81 7.87
CA VAL A 268 14.99 -4.69 7.35
C VAL A 268 14.85 -5.91 8.26
N THR A 269 13.62 -6.20 8.68
CA THR A 269 13.21 -7.52 9.18
C THR A 269 12.38 -8.18 8.08
N GLU A 270 12.73 -9.39 7.65
CA GLU A 270 12.04 -10.11 6.58
C GLU A 270 11.34 -11.36 7.13
N VAL A 271 10.05 -11.49 6.84
CA VAL A 271 9.25 -12.71 7.03
C VAL A 271 8.64 -13.06 5.68
N ILE A 272 9.46 -13.66 4.83
CA ILE A 272 9.13 -13.95 3.43
C ILE A 272 9.11 -15.46 3.22
N HIS A 273 7.95 -15.99 2.84
CA HIS A 273 7.77 -17.42 2.57
C HIS A 273 7.25 -17.64 1.15
N PHE A 274 8.02 -18.34 0.33
CA PHE A 274 7.72 -18.49 -1.09
C PHE A 274 6.47 -19.36 -1.29
N GLY A 275 5.55 -18.89 -2.14
CA GLY A 275 4.31 -19.60 -2.44
C GLY A 275 3.18 -19.42 -1.41
N ASN A 276 3.42 -18.78 -0.27
CA ASN A 276 2.40 -18.63 0.76
C ASN A 276 1.50 -17.40 0.54
N THR A 277 0.24 -17.54 0.95
CA THR A 277 -0.62 -16.42 1.36
C THR A 277 -0.17 -15.88 2.71
N LEU A 278 -0.53 -14.64 3.03
CA LEU A 278 -0.23 -14.08 4.35
C LEU A 278 -0.91 -14.87 5.48
N ALA A 279 -2.06 -15.49 5.21
CA ALA A 279 -2.77 -16.34 6.16
C ALA A 279 -1.97 -17.61 6.48
N GLN A 280 -1.37 -18.24 5.48
CA GLN A 280 -0.51 -19.40 5.67
C GLN A 280 0.73 -19.05 6.49
N THR A 281 1.43 -17.95 6.14
CA THR A 281 2.58 -17.45 6.90
C THR A 281 2.22 -17.11 8.35
N TRP A 282 1.03 -16.54 8.58
CA TRP A 282 0.51 -16.28 9.92
C TRP A 282 0.26 -17.57 10.72
N ASN A 283 -0.48 -18.51 10.13
CA ASN A 283 -0.87 -19.77 10.79
C ASN A 283 0.31 -20.67 11.09
N ALA A 284 1.39 -20.58 10.29
CA ALA A 284 2.66 -21.26 10.55
C ALA A 284 3.44 -20.64 11.74
N GLY A 285 2.99 -19.51 12.28
CA GLY A 285 3.64 -18.82 13.40
C GLY A 285 4.89 -18.02 13.02
N GLU A 286 5.20 -17.91 11.73
CA GLU A 286 6.46 -17.31 11.24
C GLU A 286 6.57 -15.81 11.56
N VAL A 287 5.42 -15.13 11.62
CA VAL A 287 5.36 -13.69 11.92
C VAL A 287 5.47 -13.41 13.42
N ALA A 288 5.26 -14.41 14.29
CA ALA A 288 5.04 -14.21 15.72
C ALA A 288 6.18 -13.44 16.40
N ALA A 289 7.44 -13.75 16.09
CA ALA A 289 8.60 -13.04 16.65
C ALA A 289 8.62 -11.56 16.24
N ALA A 290 8.21 -11.24 15.02
CA ALA A 290 8.21 -9.87 14.50
C ALA A 290 7.09 -9.00 15.08
N VAL A 291 5.91 -9.56 15.37
CA VAL A 291 4.72 -8.81 15.84
C VAL A 291 4.45 -8.91 17.34
N ASN A 292 5.09 -9.85 18.05
CA ASN A 292 5.01 -9.96 19.51
C ASN A 292 6.30 -9.50 20.22
N GLY A 293 7.32 -9.11 19.46
CA GLY A 293 8.58 -8.60 20.01
C GLY A 293 8.49 -7.16 20.52
N THR A 294 9.60 -6.67 21.09
CA THR A 294 9.74 -5.28 21.56
C THR A 294 10.15 -4.30 20.46
N LYS A 295 10.66 -4.81 19.33
CA LYS A 295 11.07 -3.98 18.18
C LYS A 295 9.86 -3.22 17.62
N LYS A 296 10.06 -1.94 17.34
CA LYS A 296 9.07 -1.08 16.70
C LYS A 296 9.53 -0.72 15.29
N TYR A 297 8.58 -0.59 14.38
CA TYR A 297 8.81 -0.33 12.97
C TYR A 297 8.24 1.04 12.56
N ASP A 298 8.98 1.75 11.71
CA ASP A 298 8.45 2.92 11.00
C ASP A 298 7.45 2.48 9.93
N TYR A 299 7.72 1.32 9.31
CA TYR A 299 6.86 0.77 8.27
C TYR A 299 6.71 -0.73 8.38
N VAL A 300 5.50 -1.21 8.11
CA VAL A 300 5.24 -2.64 7.89
C VAL A 300 4.70 -2.81 6.47
N VAL A 301 5.48 -3.46 5.61
CA VAL A 301 5.12 -3.75 4.23
C VAL A 301 4.47 -5.14 4.18
N LEU A 302 3.23 -5.19 3.73
CA LEU A 302 2.45 -6.43 3.60
C LEU A 302 2.18 -6.70 2.13
N GLN A 303 2.64 -7.85 1.66
CA GLN A 303 2.41 -8.32 0.30
C GLN A 303 1.63 -9.64 0.33
N GLU A 304 0.39 -9.60 -0.19
CA GLU A 304 -0.48 -10.78 -0.26
C GLU A 304 -0.18 -11.65 -1.47
N TYR A 305 -0.63 -12.91 -1.49
CA TYR A 305 -0.50 -13.81 -2.62
C TYR A 305 -0.95 -13.20 -3.95
N SER A 306 -0.18 -13.50 -5.02
CA SER A 306 -0.20 -12.84 -6.32
C SER A 306 -1.61 -12.42 -6.78
N SER A 307 -2.55 -13.35 -6.83
CA SER A 307 -3.91 -13.13 -7.35
C SER A 307 -4.97 -12.91 -6.28
N LEU A 308 -4.70 -13.24 -5.02
CA LEU A 308 -5.75 -13.39 -4.00
C LEU A 308 -6.53 -12.10 -3.78
N VAL A 309 -5.84 -10.95 -3.74
CA VAL A 309 -6.52 -9.65 -3.57
C VAL A 309 -7.47 -9.35 -4.73
N ALA A 310 -7.15 -9.77 -5.95
CA ALA A 310 -8.02 -9.55 -7.11
C ALA A 310 -9.17 -10.56 -7.18
N THR A 311 -8.94 -11.82 -6.81
CA THR A 311 -9.90 -12.92 -7.00
C THR A 311 -10.77 -13.23 -5.79
N ASP A 312 -10.29 -12.97 -4.57
CA ASP A 312 -10.98 -13.26 -3.32
C ASP A 312 -10.69 -12.17 -2.26
N LEU A 313 -11.34 -11.02 -2.46
CA LEU A 313 -11.26 -9.90 -1.53
C LEU A 313 -11.71 -10.27 -0.10
N PRO A 314 -12.77 -11.07 0.15
CA PRO A 314 -13.12 -11.51 1.50
C PRO A 314 -11.97 -12.23 2.22
N ALA A 315 -11.30 -13.19 1.58
CA ALA A 315 -10.17 -13.90 2.18
C ALA A 315 -8.99 -12.97 2.46
N ALA A 316 -8.63 -12.12 1.49
CA ALA A 316 -7.58 -11.11 1.66
C ALA A 316 -7.91 -10.11 2.79
N SER A 317 -9.16 -9.65 2.87
CA SER A 317 -9.64 -8.71 3.89
C SER A 317 -9.63 -9.33 5.28
N SER A 318 -10.04 -10.58 5.43
CA SER A 318 -9.99 -11.31 6.71
C SER A 318 -8.56 -11.36 7.26
N THR A 319 -7.59 -11.58 6.36
CA THR A 319 -6.18 -11.68 6.73
C THR A 319 -5.56 -10.30 6.96
N LEU A 320 -5.56 -9.41 5.97
CA LEU A 320 -4.89 -8.11 6.06
C LEU A 320 -5.52 -7.19 7.12
N VAL A 321 -6.85 -7.08 7.14
CA VAL A 321 -7.58 -6.18 8.04
C VAL A 321 -7.91 -6.89 9.35
N GLY A 322 -8.44 -8.10 9.30
CA GLY A 322 -8.87 -8.82 10.50
C GLY A 322 -7.73 -9.38 11.35
N THR A 323 -6.60 -9.74 10.74
CA THR A 323 -5.49 -10.42 11.44
C THR A 323 -4.25 -9.54 11.55
N TYR A 324 -3.71 -9.08 10.41
CA TYR A 324 -2.45 -8.33 10.42
C TYR A 324 -2.60 -6.94 11.01
N ALA A 325 -3.61 -6.16 10.62
CA ALA A 325 -3.79 -4.79 11.14
C ALA A 325 -3.75 -4.72 12.70
N PRO A 326 -4.54 -5.50 13.47
CA PRO A 326 -4.45 -5.44 14.93
C PRO A 326 -3.12 -5.96 15.49
N ALA A 327 -2.45 -6.88 14.81
CA ALA A 327 -1.13 -7.37 15.24
C ALA A 327 -0.03 -6.33 15.01
N VAL A 328 0.03 -5.75 13.81
CA VAL A 328 1.04 -4.75 13.45
C VAL A 328 0.86 -3.43 14.19
N ALA A 329 -0.37 -3.08 14.59
CA ALA A 329 -0.65 -1.94 15.46
C ALA A 329 0.22 -1.95 16.73
N LYS A 330 0.52 -3.13 17.26
CA LYS A 330 1.33 -3.31 18.47
C LYS A 330 2.81 -3.04 18.25
N VAL A 331 3.30 -3.11 17.01
CA VAL A 331 4.72 -2.96 16.68
C VAL A 331 5.01 -1.76 15.78
N LEU A 332 4.00 -0.97 15.39
CA LEU A 332 4.23 0.31 14.73
C LEU A 332 4.73 1.35 15.74
N LYS A 333 5.67 2.19 15.29
CA LYS A 333 6.01 3.46 15.97
C LYS A 333 4.80 4.41 15.88
N PRO A 334 4.69 5.45 16.75
CA PRO A 334 3.54 6.36 16.74
C PRO A 334 3.23 7.01 15.38
N ALA A 335 4.26 7.33 14.59
CA ALA A 335 4.13 7.87 13.24
C ALA A 335 4.26 6.80 12.12
N GLY A 336 4.26 5.53 12.50
CA GLY A 336 4.48 4.42 11.60
C GLY A 336 3.27 4.13 10.72
N LYS A 337 3.52 3.57 9.53
CA LYS A 337 2.48 3.28 8.54
C LYS A 337 2.53 1.83 8.07
N VAL A 338 1.37 1.27 7.77
CA VAL A 338 1.26 0.02 7.00
C VAL A 338 1.37 0.36 5.52
N VAL A 339 2.14 -0.42 4.77
CA VAL A 339 2.24 -0.31 3.32
C VAL A 339 1.67 -1.60 2.71
N LEU A 340 0.51 -1.50 2.08
CA LEU A 340 -0.02 -2.58 1.25
C LEU A 340 0.73 -2.57 -0.08
N PHE A 341 1.52 -3.60 -0.32
CA PHE A 341 2.26 -3.76 -1.57
C PHE A 341 1.30 -4.28 -2.66
N LYS A 342 0.86 -3.39 -3.56
CA LYS A 342 -0.10 -3.75 -4.61
C LYS A 342 0.54 -4.67 -5.64
N ASN A 343 0.16 -5.95 -5.64
CA ASN A 343 0.59 -6.89 -6.68
C ASN A 343 0.24 -6.40 -8.10
N TRP A 344 0.88 -6.99 -9.10
CA TRP A 344 0.63 -6.74 -10.51
C TRP A 344 -0.18 -7.86 -11.15
N ALA A 345 -0.83 -7.57 -12.28
CA ALA A 345 -1.46 -8.60 -13.10
C ALA A 345 -0.38 -9.54 -13.68
N THR A 346 -0.62 -10.84 -13.63
CA THR A 346 0.23 -11.87 -14.25
C THR A 346 0.13 -11.83 -15.77
N VAL A 347 1.02 -12.55 -16.47
CA VAL A 347 1.00 -12.64 -17.94
C VAL A 347 -0.27 -13.33 -18.43
N ASP A 348 -0.62 -14.45 -17.81
CA ASP A 348 -1.94 -15.05 -17.96
C ASP A 348 -2.93 -14.26 -17.08
N PRO A 349 -3.94 -13.60 -17.66
CA PRO A 349 -4.89 -12.81 -16.90
C PRO A 349 -6.01 -13.64 -16.27
N ALA A 350 -6.09 -14.96 -16.52
CA ALA A 350 -7.16 -15.78 -15.96
C ALA A 350 -7.26 -15.64 -14.42
N PRO A 351 -8.49 -15.59 -13.85
CA PRO A 351 -9.79 -15.78 -14.50
C PRO A 351 -10.38 -14.51 -15.16
N PHE A 352 -9.62 -13.43 -15.25
CA PHE A 352 -10.09 -12.18 -15.85
C PHE A 352 -10.06 -12.25 -17.38
N PRO A 353 -10.99 -11.59 -18.07
CA PRO A 353 -11.05 -11.60 -19.54
C PRO A 353 -9.87 -10.87 -20.21
N SER A 354 -9.15 -10.04 -19.46
CA SER A 354 -7.99 -9.30 -19.95
C SER A 354 -7.09 -8.85 -18.80
N ARG A 355 -5.84 -8.51 -19.13
CA ARG A 355 -4.91 -7.87 -18.19
C ARG A 355 -5.50 -6.59 -17.59
N ALA A 356 -6.16 -5.77 -18.41
CA ALA A 356 -6.79 -4.52 -17.95
C ALA A 356 -7.90 -4.79 -16.92
N ALA A 357 -8.71 -5.84 -17.11
CA ALA A 357 -9.72 -6.23 -16.14
C ALA A 357 -9.11 -6.74 -14.82
N TYR A 358 -7.98 -7.45 -14.89
CA TYR A 358 -7.23 -7.86 -13.70
C TYR A 358 -6.67 -6.64 -12.96
N VAL A 359 -6.01 -5.71 -13.65
CA VAL A 359 -5.51 -4.47 -13.05
C VAL A 359 -6.65 -3.70 -12.40
N ALA A 360 -7.80 -3.54 -13.06
CA ALA A 360 -8.96 -2.87 -12.48
C ALA A 360 -9.49 -3.56 -11.21
N ALA A 361 -9.44 -4.90 -11.17
CA ALA A 361 -9.80 -5.65 -9.96
C ALA A 361 -8.79 -5.43 -8.82
N LEU A 362 -7.49 -5.39 -9.13
CA LEU A 362 -6.44 -5.04 -8.15
C LEU A 362 -6.67 -3.62 -7.61
N ASP A 363 -6.87 -2.63 -8.48
CA ASP A 363 -7.09 -1.22 -8.11
C ASP A 363 -8.26 -1.09 -7.14
N LYS A 364 -9.41 -1.65 -7.52
CA LYS A 364 -10.63 -1.62 -6.73
C LYS A 364 -10.45 -2.30 -5.38
N ASN A 365 -9.86 -3.49 -5.37
CA ASN A 365 -9.78 -4.30 -4.16
C ASN A 365 -8.73 -3.78 -3.19
N TYR A 366 -7.58 -3.28 -3.66
CA TYR A 366 -6.61 -2.59 -2.80
C TYR A 366 -7.15 -1.26 -2.26
N ALA A 367 -7.92 -0.50 -3.04
CA ALA A 367 -8.61 0.69 -2.53
C ALA A 367 -9.62 0.32 -1.42
N THR A 368 -10.39 -0.74 -1.63
CA THR A 368 -11.34 -1.26 -0.62
C THR A 368 -10.61 -1.71 0.66
N LEU A 369 -9.49 -2.42 0.52
CA LEU A 369 -8.67 -2.83 1.67
C LEU A 369 -8.11 -1.62 2.42
N ALA A 370 -7.59 -0.62 1.70
CA ALA A 370 -7.06 0.60 2.29
C ALA A 370 -8.13 1.37 3.09
N ALA A 371 -9.36 1.49 2.54
CA ALA A 371 -10.48 2.13 3.24
C ALA A 371 -10.91 1.37 4.51
N ARG A 372 -10.68 0.06 4.58
CA ARG A 372 -11.00 -0.79 5.74
C ARG A 372 -9.88 -0.87 6.77
N LEU A 373 -8.67 -0.40 6.47
CA LEU A 373 -7.59 -0.38 7.43
C LEU A 373 -7.91 0.62 8.54
N THR A 374 -7.83 0.15 9.79
CA THR A 374 -7.96 1.01 10.98
C THR A 374 -6.66 1.72 11.34
N LEU A 375 -5.58 1.45 10.60
CA LEU A 375 -4.26 2.02 10.79
C LEU A 375 -3.90 2.98 9.65
N PRO A 376 -3.01 3.96 9.90
CA PRO A 376 -2.42 4.76 8.83
C PRO A 376 -1.79 3.86 7.76
N GLY A 377 -2.39 3.88 6.57
CA GLY A 377 -2.06 2.97 5.46
C GLY A 377 -1.63 3.71 4.20
N ILE A 378 -0.77 3.06 3.41
CA ILE A 378 -0.41 3.47 2.04
C ILE A 378 -0.54 2.24 1.15
N VAL A 379 -1.15 2.39 -0.03
CA VAL A 379 -1.03 1.38 -1.09
C VAL A 379 0.18 1.74 -1.95
N ALA A 380 1.23 0.92 -1.92
CA ALA A 380 2.36 1.10 -2.83
C ALA A 380 1.91 0.72 -4.25
N PRO A 381 1.96 1.64 -5.23
CA PRO A 381 1.26 1.52 -6.51
C PRO A 381 2.06 0.67 -7.52
N VAL A 382 2.55 -0.50 -7.10
CA VAL A 382 3.53 -1.27 -7.89
C VAL A 382 2.94 -1.72 -9.23
N SER A 383 1.68 -2.19 -9.28
CA SER A 383 1.01 -2.44 -10.57
C SER A 383 1.00 -1.22 -11.47
N ASP A 384 0.78 -0.01 -10.92
CA ASP A 384 0.69 1.22 -11.71
C ASP A 384 2.05 1.63 -12.31
N THR A 385 3.14 1.19 -11.69
CA THR A 385 4.49 1.34 -12.25
C THR A 385 4.76 0.35 -13.37
N PHE A 386 4.14 -0.83 -13.34
CA PHE A 386 4.35 -1.88 -14.34
C PHE A 386 3.64 -1.57 -15.65
N GLU A 387 2.37 -1.17 -15.59
CA GLU A 387 1.52 -1.11 -16.80
C GLU A 387 2.07 -0.19 -17.91
N PRO A 388 2.57 1.02 -17.65
CA PRO A 388 3.16 1.86 -18.70
C PRO A 388 4.40 1.22 -19.34
N LEU A 389 5.24 0.57 -18.54
CA LEU A 389 6.47 -0.08 -19.01
C LEU A 389 6.16 -1.34 -19.81
N ILE A 390 5.15 -2.11 -19.39
CA ILE A 390 4.66 -3.29 -20.12
C ILE A 390 3.98 -2.88 -21.42
N ALA A 391 3.20 -1.81 -21.43
CA ALA A 391 2.60 -1.29 -22.66
C ALA A 391 3.66 -0.88 -23.70
N ALA A 392 4.79 -0.34 -23.24
CA ALA A 392 5.88 0.08 -24.10
C ALA A 392 6.82 -1.06 -24.53
N ASN A 393 7.05 -2.07 -23.68
CA ASN A 393 8.14 -3.05 -23.87
C ASN A 393 7.69 -4.52 -23.86
N GLY A 394 6.41 -4.80 -23.61
CA GLY A 394 5.88 -6.14 -23.39
C GLY A 394 6.09 -6.66 -21.96
N THR A 395 5.37 -7.73 -21.60
CA THR A 395 5.39 -8.29 -20.24
C THR A 395 6.75 -8.86 -19.82
N SER A 396 7.51 -9.42 -20.77
CA SER A 396 8.85 -9.98 -20.54
C SER A 396 9.88 -8.95 -20.06
N TYR A 397 9.59 -7.65 -20.22
CA TYR A 397 10.43 -6.58 -19.71
C TYR A 397 10.53 -6.58 -18.18
N LEU A 398 9.41 -6.91 -17.50
CA LEU A 398 9.30 -6.88 -16.04
C LEU A 398 9.00 -8.24 -15.41
N ILE A 399 8.44 -9.19 -16.16
CA ILE A 399 7.99 -10.49 -15.66
C ILE A 399 8.79 -11.59 -16.35
N VAL A 400 9.32 -12.54 -15.57
CA VAL A 400 10.07 -13.68 -16.13
C VAL A 400 9.14 -14.68 -16.82
N ALA A 401 9.73 -15.67 -17.50
CA ALA A 401 8.99 -16.60 -18.37
C ALA A 401 7.89 -17.41 -17.68
N ASP A 402 7.90 -17.54 -16.35
CA ASP A 402 6.83 -18.20 -15.60
C ASP A 402 5.54 -17.37 -15.48
N GLY A 403 5.54 -16.16 -16.02
CA GLY A 403 4.37 -15.31 -16.13
C GLY A 403 3.94 -14.61 -14.84
N LYS A 404 4.70 -14.73 -13.74
CA LYS A 404 4.36 -14.12 -12.45
C LYS A 404 5.52 -13.43 -11.74
N HIS A 405 6.72 -14.03 -11.72
CA HIS A 405 7.80 -13.53 -10.88
C HIS A 405 8.53 -12.34 -11.52
N PRO A 406 9.07 -11.43 -10.69
CA PRO A 406 9.68 -10.22 -11.21
C PRO A 406 11.05 -10.51 -11.85
N HIS A 407 11.32 -9.89 -12.99
CA HIS A 407 12.67 -9.75 -13.54
C HIS A 407 13.51 -8.79 -12.67
N GLY A 408 14.83 -8.78 -12.81
CA GLY A 408 15.71 -7.84 -12.08
C GLY A 408 15.37 -6.35 -12.24
N ARG A 409 14.70 -5.98 -13.34
CA ARG A 409 14.17 -4.63 -13.60
C ARG A 409 12.96 -4.32 -12.73
N ALA A 410 12.04 -5.28 -12.60
CA ALA A 410 10.89 -5.17 -11.70
C ALA A 410 11.33 -5.09 -10.24
N ILE A 411 12.32 -5.89 -9.82
CA ILE A 411 12.89 -5.82 -8.47
C ILE A 411 13.45 -4.41 -8.19
N TYR A 412 14.18 -3.85 -9.15
CA TYR A 412 14.69 -2.47 -9.05
C TYR A 412 13.57 -1.43 -9.01
N LEU A 413 12.56 -1.55 -9.86
CA LEU A 413 11.40 -0.65 -9.91
C LEU A 413 10.58 -0.70 -8.60
N ASN A 414 10.36 -1.89 -8.04
CA ASN A 414 9.70 -2.10 -6.77
C ASN A 414 10.47 -1.42 -5.64
N ALA A 415 11.79 -1.62 -5.60
CA ALA A 415 12.66 -0.98 -4.62
C ALA A 415 12.68 0.55 -4.76
N ALA A 416 12.72 1.09 -5.97
CA ALA A 416 12.64 2.54 -6.22
C ALA A 416 11.31 3.14 -5.77
N THR A 417 10.21 2.43 -6.01
CA THR A 417 8.86 2.82 -5.59
C THR A 417 8.77 2.86 -4.06
N LEU A 418 9.23 1.80 -3.39
CA LEU A 418 9.27 1.74 -1.93
C LEU A 418 10.23 2.78 -1.35
N TYR A 419 11.41 2.97 -1.94
CA TYR A 419 12.38 3.98 -1.49
C TYR A 419 11.73 5.36 -1.41
N GLY A 420 11.02 5.77 -2.48
CA GLY A 420 10.39 7.08 -2.49
C GLY A 420 9.25 7.23 -1.48
N ILE A 421 8.46 6.17 -1.27
CA ILE A 421 7.40 6.14 -0.25
C ILE A 421 7.97 6.21 1.17
N LEU A 422 8.95 5.36 1.48
CA LEU A 422 9.45 5.15 2.84
C LEU A 422 10.33 6.32 3.31
N PHE A 423 11.12 6.91 2.41
CA PHE A 423 11.95 8.09 2.71
C PHE A 423 11.29 9.43 2.35
N ARG A 424 10.07 9.39 1.80
CA ARG A 424 9.26 10.56 1.44
C ARG A 424 10.04 11.51 0.51
N THR A 425 10.56 10.95 -0.58
CA THR A 425 11.46 11.64 -1.49
C THR A 425 11.35 11.09 -2.90
N SER A 426 11.73 11.87 -3.91
CA SER A 426 11.85 11.35 -5.26
C SER A 426 12.96 10.28 -5.32
N PRO A 427 12.75 9.13 -5.98
CA PRO A 427 13.81 8.16 -6.26
C PRO A 427 14.72 8.61 -7.41
N ARG A 428 14.35 9.60 -8.24
CA ARG A 428 15.15 10.01 -9.43
C ARG A 428 16.64 10.25 -9.14
N PRO A 429 17.05 10.89 -8.03
CA PRO A 429 18.45 11.19 -7.74
C PRO A 429 19.25 9.99 -7.21
N VAL A 430 18.63 8.84 -6.95
CA VAL A 430 19.37 7.64 -6.51
C VAL A 430 20.34 7.24 -7.62
N PRO A 431 21.62 6.96 -7.32
CA PRO A 431 22.58 6.47 -8.30
C PRO A 431 22.06 5.24 -9.05
N ASN A 432 22.62 4.97 -10.22
CA ASN A 432 22.44 3.65 -10.82
C ASN A 432 23.07 2.63 -9.84
N LEU A 433 22.29 1.59 -9.50
CA LEU A 433 22.82 0.38 -8.88
C LEU A 433 23.01 -0.65 -10.00
N TYR A 434 23.13 -1.95 -9.69
CA TYR A 434 23.39 -3.08 -10.59
C TYR A 434 22.68 -3.18 -11.96
N VAL A 435 21.70 -2.32 -12.23
CA VAL A 435 21.24 -1.96 -13.58
C VAL A 435 22.28 -1.04 -14.30
N ASP A 436 23.47 -0.84 -13.70
CA ASP A 436 24.57 0.07 -14.07
C ASP A 436 25.09 -0.08 -15.49
N SER A 437 24.93 -1.25 -16.11
CA SER A 437 25.31 -1.46 -17.51
C SER A 437 24.39 -0.72 -18.49
N ASP A 438 23.26 -0.17 -18.02
CA ASP A 438 22.28 0.53 -18.84
C ASP A 438 22.00 1.93 -18.29
N THR A 439 22.69 2.92 -18.86
CA THR A 439 22.53 4.35 -18.56
C THR A 439 21.13 4.89 -18.88
N THR A 440 20.25 4.09 -19.49
CA THR A 440 18.89 4.48 -19.88
C THR A 440 17.81 3.78 -19.05
N THR A 441 17.96 2.47 -18.77
CA THR A 441 16.95 1.70 -18.04
C THR A 441 16.83 2.14 -16.59
N ALA A 442 17.91 2.26 -15.83
CA ALA A 442 17.82 2.57 -14.40
C ALA A 442 17.15 3.95 -14.15
N PRO A 443 17.51 5.03 -14.88
CA PRO A 443 16.77 6.29 -14.83
C PRO A 443 15.30 6.16 -15.21
N ALA A 444 14.97 5.44 -16.28
CA ALA A 444 13.58 5.27 -16.72
C ALA A 444 12.71 4.55 -15.67
N LEU A 445 13.25 3.52 -15.00
CA LEU A 445 12.56 2.83 -13.91
C LEU A 445 12.36 3.76 -12.70
N ARG A 446 13.36 4.57 -12.32
CA ARG A 446 13.21 5.54 -11.23
C ARG A 446 12.21 6.64 -11.58
N ASP A 447 12.15 7.05 -12.84
CA ASP A 447 11.18 8.05 -13.30
C ASP A 447 9.74 7.51 -13.31
N ALA A 448 9.55 6.26 -13.76
CA ALA A 448 8.27 5.57 -13.68
C ALA A 448 7.81 5.43 -12.21
N ALA A 449 8.71 5.03 -11.31
CA ALA A 449 8.44 4.99 -9.88
C ALA A 449 8.05 6.38 -9.35
N ALA A 450 8.89 7.40 -9.55
CA ALA A 450 8.66 8.76 -9.07
C ALA A 450 7.32 9.33 -9.53
N THR A 451 7.02 9.20 -10.82
CA THR A 451 5.75 9.63 -11.40
C THR A 451 4.58 8.93 -10.73
N ALA A 452 4.67 7.62 -10.52
CA ALA A 452 3.58 6.86 -9.93
C ALA A 452 3.28 7.21 -8.47
N ILE A 453 4.30 7.66 -7.73
CA ILE A 453 4.19 8.07 -6.33
C ILE A 453 4.04 9.59 -6.13
N GLY A 454 3.88 10.35 -7.21
CA GLY A 454 3.58 11.79 -7.19
C GLY A 454 4.77 12.73 -7.00
N TYR A 455 6.00 12.29 -7.31
CA TYR A 455 7.24 13.09 -7.15
C TYR A 455 7.83 13.58 -8.47
#